data_AF-F0SEW2-F1
#
_entry.id   AF-F0SEW2-F1
#
_cell.length_a   1.000
_cell.length_b   1.000
_cell.length_c   1.000
_cell.angle_alpha   90.00
_cell.angle_beta   90.00
_cell.angle_gamma   90.00
#
_symmetry.space_group_name_H-M   'P 1'
#
loop_
_entity.id
_entity.type
_entity.pdbx_description
1 polymer ?
#
loop_
_entity_poly.entity_id
_entity_poly.type
_entity_poly.pdbx_seq_one_letter_code
_entity_poly.pdbx_strand_id
1 'polypeptide(L)'
;MKNLIRSTKELLEELGMKESHYTNLGKTERVLSIATGSYFALKGITNIFSHPFIAATSLMLACGLIGRGTSGYCPIKEQLEKDDIVPEPVLIVREEITELGE
;
A
#
# COMPACT_ATOMS: atom_id res chain seq x y z
N MET A 1 11.18 -8.78 26.69
CA MET A 1 11.18 -8.85 25.20
C MET A 1 9.82 -9.18 24.59
N LYS A 2 9.07 -10.21 25.05
CA LYS A 2 7.76 -10.59 24.45
C LYS A 2 6.74 -9.45 24.37
N ASN A 3 6.70 -8.58 25.38
CA ASN A 3 5.75 -7.45 25.44
C ASN A 3 6.07 -6.35 24.41
N LEU A 4 7.35 -6.14 24.10
CA LEU A 4 7.79 -5.13 23.11
C LEU A 4 7.35 -5.54 21.70
N ILE A 5 7.59 -6.80 21.35
CA ILE A 5 7.19 -7.36 20.05
C ILE A 5 5.66 -7.28 19.88
N ARG A 6 4.89 -7.51 20.95
CA ARG A 6 3.42 -7.41 20.91
C ARG A 6 2.97 -5.99 20.59
N SER A 7 3.49 -4.99 21.29
CA SER A 7 3.15 -3.58 21.03
C SER A 7 3.59 -3.12 19.65
N THR A 8 4.75 -3.59 19.14
CA THR A 8 5.17 -3.26 17.77
C THR A 8 4.23 -3.85 16.73
N LYS A 9 3.75 -5.09 16.93
CA LYS A 9 2.75 -5.70 16.05
C LYS A 9 1.43 -4.95 16.08
N GLU A 10 0.94 -4.62 17.28
CA GLU A 10 -0.31 -3.86 17.45
C GLU A 10 -0.23 -2.48 16.76
N LEU A 11 0.87 -1.75 16.91
CA LEU A 11 1.08 -0.46 16.22
C LEU A 11 1.19 -0.62 14.69
N LEU A 12 1.81 -1.70 14.22
CA LEU A 12 1.92 -1.96 12.79
C LEU A 12 0.56 -2.30 12.16
N GLU A 13 -0.27 -3.07 12.88
CA GLU A 13 -1.64 -3.36 12.45
C GLU A 13 -2.54 -2.12 12.54
N GLU A 14 -2.39 -1.29 13.58
CA GLU A 14 -3.16 -0.06 13.74
C GLU A 14 -2.80 1.00 12.68
N LEU A 15 -1.52 1.19 12.38
CA LEU A 15 -1.03 2.19 11.42
C LEU A 15 -1.04 1.70 9.96
N GLY A 16 -0.89 0.40 9.74
CA GLY A 16 -0.63 -0.18 8.42
C GLY A 16 -1.80 -0.95 7.81
N MET A 17 -2.81 -1.33 8.59
CA MET A 17 -3.84 -2.29 8.13
C MET A 17 -5.28 -1.80 8.26
N LYS A 18 -5.51 -0.54 8.67
CA LYS A 18 -6.84 0.06 8.57
C LYS A 18 -7.19 0.22 7.10
N GLU A 19 -8.10 -0.61 6.61
CA GLU A 19 -8.68 -0.49 5.27
C GLU A 19 -9.85 0.50 5.35
N SER A 20 -9.77 1.54 4.53
CA SER A 20 -10.83 2.52 4.32
C SER A 20 -11.44 2.27 2.94
N HIS A 21 -12.64 2.80 2.69
CA HIS A 21 -13.27 2.75 1.37
C HIS A 21 -12.41 3.38 0.25
N TYR A 22 -11.41 4.19 0.62
CA TYR A 22 -10.48 4.87 -0.29
C TYR A 22 -9.09 4.19 -0.38
N THR A 23 -8.93 2.98 0.16
CA THR A 23 -7.66 2.24 0.10
C THR A 23 -7.53 1.50 -1.24
N ASN A 24 -6.51 1.82 -2.05
CA ASN A 24 -6.21 1.14 -3.32
C ASN A 24 -4.88 0.35 -3.31
N LEU A 25 -4.09 0.45 -2.24
CA LEU A 25 -2.88 -0.33 -2.05
C LEU A 25 -3.16 -1.63 -1.29
N GLY A 26 -2.61 -2.75 -1.78
CA GLY A 26 -2.67 -4.03 -1.10
C GLY A 26 -1.80 -4.08 0.16
N LYS A 27 -2.09 -5.02 1.06
CA LYS A 27 -1.38 -5.16 2.36
C LYS A 27 0.13 -5.33 2.19
N THR A 28 0.57 -6.15 1.25
CA THR A 28 1.99 -6.35 0.94
C THR A 28 2.67 -5.08 0.42
N GLU A 29 1.99 -4.32 -0.44
CA GLU A 29 2.52 -3.06 -0.98
C GLU A 29 2.67 -2.00 0.12
N ARG A 30 1.72 -1.96 1.06
CA ARG A 30 1.76 -1.07 2.23
C ARG A 30 2.93 -1.40 3.14
N VAL A 31 3.08 -2.68 3.52
CA VAL A 31 4.20 -3.14 4.37
C VAL A 31 5.54 -2.87 3.69
N LEU A 32 5.67 -3.19 2.40
CA LEU A 32 6.89 -2.93 1.64
C LEU A 32 7.21 -1.43 1.61
N SER A 33 6.22 -0.57 1.37
CA SER A 33 6.39 0.88 1.36
C SER A 33 6.86 1.42 2.72
N ILE A 34 6.24 0.97 3.81
CA ILE A 34 6.61 1.38 5.18
C ILE A 34 8.02 0.89 5.52
N ALA A 35 8.36 -0.36 5.17
CA ALA A 35 9.67 -0.93 5.42
C ALA A 35 10.78 -0.17 4.68
N THR A 36 10.60 0.07 3.37
CA THR A 36 11.55 0.85 2.57
C THR A 36 11.64 2.29 3.06
N GLY A 37 10.51 2.92 3.39
CA GLY A 37 10.50 4.28 3.94
C GLY A 37 11.23 4.38 5.27
N SER A 38 11.04 3.41 6.16
CA SER A 38 11.75 3.34 7.45
C SER A 38 13.26 3.17 7.26
N TYR A 39 13.68 2.36 6.28
CA TYR A 39 15.10 2.25 5.93
C TYR A 39 15.70 3.59 5.48
N PHE A 40 15.01 4.34 4.62
CA PHE A 40 15.46 5.68 4.21
C PHE A 40 15.45 6.69 5.36
N ALA A 41 14.49 6.60 6.28
CA ALA A 41 14.45 7.43 7.48
C ALA A 41 15.69 7.19 8.35
N LEU A 42 15.99 5.91 8.64
CA LEU A 42 17.18 5.53 9.40
C LEU A 42 18.45 6.02 8.72
N LYS A 43 18.60 5.77 7.41
CA LYS A 43 19.75 6.22 6.63
C LYS A 43 19.90 7.75 6.66
N GLY A 44 18.81 8.49 6.51
CA GLY A 44 18.80 9.94 6.54
C GLY A 44 19.20 10.50 7.91
N ILE A 45 18.62 9.96 8.99
CA ILE A 45 18.95 10.35 10.37
C ILE A 45 20.42 10.06 10.68
N THR A 46 20.94 8.88 10.30
CA THR A 46 22.34 8.53 10.58
C THR A 46 23.36 9.39 9.82
N ASN A 47 22.99 9.92 8.64
CA ASN A 47 23.88 10.72 7.79
C ASN A 47 23.62 12.23 7.85
N ILE A 48 22.74 12.73 8.73
CA ILE A 48 22.31 14.12 8.72
C ILE A 48 23.46 15.13 8.92
N PHE A 49 24.46 14.78 9.72
CA PHE A 49 25.63 15.62 9.97
C PHE A 49 26.76 15.45 8.95
N SER A 50 26.88 14.26 8.35
CA SER A 50 27.95 13.97 7.37
C SER A 50 27.59 14.41 5.96
N HIS A 51 26.33 14.22 5.56
CA HIS A 51 25.84 14.48 4.21
C HIS A 51 24.42 15.07 4.25
N PRO A 52 24.26 16.36 4.58
CA PRO A 52 22.95 16.97 4.86
C PRO A 52 22.00 16.95 3.65
N PHE A 53 22.51 17.16 2.43
CA PHE A 53 21.69 17.08 1.22
C PHE A 53 21.15 15.68 0.94
N ILE A 54 21.98 14.65 1.13
CA ILE A 54 21.59 13.25 0.96
C ILE A 54 20.63 12.83 2.07
N ALA A 55 20.83 13.32 3.28
CA ALA A 55 19.93 13.10 4.39
C ALA A 55 18.55 13.72 4.13
N ALA A 56 18.50 14.96 3.64
CA ALA A 56 17.25 15.65 3.32
C ALA A 56 16.43 14.90 2.26
N THR A 57 17.06 14.47 1.16
CA THR A 57 16.37 13.69 0.13
C THR A 57 15.92 12.33 0.64
N SER A 58 16.76 11.65 1.44
CA SER A 58 16.39 10.37 2.05
C SER A 58 15.19 10.53 2.99
N LEU A 59 15.16 11.60 3.80
CA LEU A 59 14.05 11.87 4.71
C LEU A 59 12.77 12.22 3.94
N MET A 60 12.89 12.99 2.86
CA MET A 60 11.76 13.30 1.96
C MET A 60 11.17 12.02 1.35
N LEU A 61 12.02 11.12 0.84
CA LEU A 61 11.60 9.82 0.31
C LEU A 61 10.95 8.97 1.41
N ALA A 62 11.52 8.96 2.61
CA ALA A 62 10.99 8.23 3.75
C ALA A 62 9.56 8.69 4.11
N CYS A 63 9.36 10.01 4.25
CA CYS A 63 8.05 10.58 4.54
C CYS A 63 7.03 10.24 3.46
N GLY A 64 7.39 10.34 2.18
CA GLY A 64 6.49 9.98 1.08
C GLY A 64 6.10 8.49 1.09
N LEU A 65 7.08 7.61 1.29
CA LEU A 65 6.88 6.15 1.33
C LEU A 65 6.05 5.70 2.55
N ILE A 66 6.35 6.22 3.74
CA ILE A 66 5.59 5.91 4.95
C ILE A 66 4.19 6.51 4.86
N GLY A 67 4.05 7.74 4.38
CA GLY A 67 2.75 8.41 4.21
C GLY A 67 1.80 7.63 3.30
N ARG A 68 2.25 7.19 2.12
CA ARG A 68 1.40 6.37 1.23
C ARG A 68 1.13 4.97 1.79
N GLY A 69 2.11 4.37 2.49
CA GLY A 69 1.95 3.03 3.07
C GLY A 69 0.94 3.02 4.22
N THR A 70 0.98 4.03 5.08
CA THR A 70 0.03 4.21 6.20
C THR A 70 -1.35 4.64 5.69
N SER A 71 -1.44 5.60 4.78
CA SER A 71 -2.73 6.02 4.17
C SER A 71 -3.37 4.91 3.33
N GLY A 72 -2.58 4.00 2.74
CA GLY A 72 -3.08 2.96 1.85
C GLY A 72 -3.59 3.48 0.50
N TYR A 73 -3.27 4.73 0.14
CA TYR A 73 -3.70 5.36 -1.10
C TYR A 73 -2.50 5.78 -1.96
N CYS A 74 -2.56 5.49 -3.26
CA CYS A 74 -1.60 5.90 -4.28
C CYS A 74 -2.33 6.37 -5.54
N PRO A 75 -2.26 7.67 -5.89
CA PRO A 75 -2.97 8.19 -7.07
C PRO A 75 -2.42 7.59 -8.37
N ILE A 76 -1.13 7.25 -8.42
CA ILE A 76 -0.51 6.64 -9.61
C ILE A 76 -1.13 5.29 -9.92
N LYS A 77 -1.38 4.48 -8.89
CA LYS A 77 -1.99 3.16 -9.06
C LYS A 77 -3.44 3.29 -9.52
N GLU A 78 -4.18 4.26 -8.98
CA GLU A 78 -5.55 4.54 -9.42
C GLU A 78 -5.63 4.96 -10.89
N GLN A 79 -4.68 5.77 -11.37
CA GLN A 79 -4.62 6.13 -12.79
C GLN A 79 -4.23 4.92 -13.65
N LEU A 80 -3.27 4.12 -13.20
CA LEU A 80 -2.83 2.92 -13.92
C LEU A 80 -3.97 1.88 -14.05
N GLU A 81 -4.73 1.65 -12.98
CA GLU A 81 -5.90 0.76 -12.99
C GLU A 81 -7.04 1.29 -13.89
N LYS A 82 -7.13 2.60 -14.12
CA LYS A 82 -8.07 3.18 -15.09
C LYS A 82 -7.62 2.98 -16.54
N ASP A 83 -6.32 3.02 -16.78
CA ASP A 83 -5.73 2.82 -18.11
C ASP A 83 -5.71 1.33 -18.52
N ASP A 84 -5.67 0.41 -17.56
CA ASP A 84 -5.72 -1.06 -17.77
C ASP A 84 -7.14 -1.63 -17.97
N ILE A 85 -8.17 -0.78 -18.05
CA ILE A 85 -9.55 -1.21 -18.39
C ILE A 85 -9.61 -1.56 -19.89
N VAL A 86 -9.03 -2.70 -20.25
CA VAL A 86 -9.52 -3.48 -21.39
C VAL A 86 -10.84 -4.07 -20.90
N PRO A 87 -12.00 -3.77 -21.53
CA PRO A 87 -13.27 -4.31 -21.07
C PRO A 87 -13.21 -5.83 -21.13
N GLU A 88 -13.12 -6.49 -19.97
CA GLU A 88 -13.33 -7.93 -19.89
C GLU A 88 -14.73 -8.21 -20.45
N PRO A 89 -14.88 -9.06 -21.48
CA PRO A 89 -16.19 -9.40 -22.00
C PRO A 89 -16.98 -10.10 -20.90
N VAL A 90 -17.99 -9.43 -20.36
CA VAL A 90 -18.97 -10.04 -19.46
C VAL A 90 -19.71 -11.11 -20.26
N LEU A 91 -19.35 -12.38 -20.05
CA LEU A 91 -20.08 -13.52 -20.57
C LEU A 91 -21.42 -13.62 -19.81
N ILE A 92 -22.46 -13.03 -20.39
CA ILE A 92 -23.83 -13.26 -19.94
C ILE A 92 -24.23 -14.66 -20.42
N VAL A 93 -24.10 -15.66 -19.54
CA VAL A 93 -24.68 -16.98 -19.76
C VAL A 93 -26.19 -16.85 -19.56
N ARG A 94 -26.96 -16.88 -20.66
CA ARG A 94 -28.41 -17.10 -20.58
C ARG A 94 -28.64 -18.60 -20.41
N GLU A 95 -29.20 -19.01 -19.28
CA GLU A 95 -29.82 -20.33 -19.15
C GLU A 95 -31.19 -20.28 -19.85
N GLU A 96 -31.26 -20.87 -21.04
CA GLU A 96 -32.53 -21.13 -21.72
C GLU A 96 -33.13 -22.39 -21.10
N ILE A 97 -33.93 -22.21 -20.04
CA ILE A 97 -34.79 -23.27 -19.50
C ILE A 97 -35.84 -23.65 -20.56
N THR A 98 -35.51 -24.67 -21.36
CA THR A 98 -36.51 -25.36 -22.17
C THR A 98 -37.27 -26.30 -21.26
N GLU A 99 -38.43 -25.86 -20.81
CA GLU A 99 -39.47 -26.71 -20.24
C GLU A 99 -39.91 -27.71 -21.34
N LEU A 100 -39.30 -28.89 -21.37
CA LEU A 100 -39.83 -30.04 -22.13
C LEU A 100 -41.04 -30.58 -21.36
N GLY A 101 -42.19 -29.95 -21.61
CA GLY A 101 -43.51 -30.49 -21.29
C GLY A 101 -44.12 -31.19 -22.50
N GLU A 102 -44.78 -32.32 -22.19
CA GLU A 102 -45.53 -33.29 -23.01
C GLU A 102 -44.77 -34.51 -23.57
#